data_AF-A0A933LLE5-F1
#
_entry.id   AF-A0A933LLE5-F1
#
_cell.length_a   1.000
_cell.length_b   1.000
_cell.length_c   1.000
_cell.angle_alpha   90.00
_cell.angle_beta   90.00
_cell.angle_gamma   90.00
#
_symmetry.space_group_name_H-M   'P 1'
#
loop_
_entity.id
_entity.type
_entity.pdbx_description
1 polymer ?
#
loop_
_entity_poly.entity_id
_entity_poly.type
_entity_poly.pdbx_seq_one_letter_code
_entity_poly.pdbx_strand_id
1 'polypeptide(L)'
;MVGERIILTYKDYEALPADGRRYELHEGELSVTPAPSPQHQEISGNLNEIIRAHVKTRGLGKVFYSPIDCILSDITIVQPDLLYLD
;
A
#
# COMPACT_ATOMS: atom_id res chain seq x y z
N MET A 1 -6.61 28.03 -17.94
CA MET A 1 -7.72 27.38 -17.21
C MET A 1 -7.13 26.21 -16.45
N VAL A 2 -6.94 26.35 -15.15
CA VAL A 2 -6.61 25.19 -14.30
C VAL A 2 -7.94 24.45 -14.13
N GLY A 3 -8.05 23.23 -14.67
CA GLY A 3 -9.24 22.42 -14.47
C GLY A 3 -9.43 22.11 -12.99
N GLU A 4 -10.67 22.10 -12.51
CA GLU A 4 -10.96 21.65 -11.15
C GLU A 4 -10.47 20.21 -10.97
N ARG A 5 -9.63 20.00 -9.95
CA ARG A 5 -9.15 18.67 -9.57
C ARG A 5 -10.21 18.01 -8.68
N ILE A 6 -10.72 16.85 -9.10
CA ILE A 6 -11.55 16.00 -8.24
C ILE A 6 -10.64 15.41 -7.16
N ILE A 7 -11.01 15.61 -5.90
CA ILE A 7 -10.31 15.05 -4.74
C ILE A 7 -11.15 13.89 -4.21
N LEU A 8 -10.62 12.67 -4.33
CA LEU A 8 -11.24 11.48 -3.73
C LEU A 8 -10.90 11.38 -2.25
N THR A 9 -11.84 10.83 -1.49
CA THR A 9 -11.73 10.60 -0.05
C THR A 9 -11.68 9.11 0.28
N TYR A 10 -11.48 8.77 1.55
CA TYR A 10 -11.56 7.40 2.04
C TYR A 10 -12.90 6.74 1.71
N LYS A 11 -13.99 7.51 1.79
CA LYS A 11 -15.31 7.00 1.44
C LYS A 11 -15.43 6.63 -0.04
N ASP A 12 -14.79 7.38 -0.93
CA ASP A 12 -14.76 7.06 -2.36
C ASP A 12 -13.88 5.84 -2.63
N TYR A 13 -12.76 5.72 -1.91
CA TYR A 13 -11.90 4.54 -1.93
C TYR A 13 -12.62 3.27 -1.48
N GLU A 14 -13.38 3.31 -0.38
CA GLU A 14 -14.17 2.17 0.11
C GLU A 14 -15.25 1.70 -0.88
N ALA A 15 -15.70 2.59 -1.76
CA ALA A 15 -16.70 2.29 -2.78
C ALA A 15 -16.10 1.65 -4.05
N LEU A 16 -14.77 1.52 -4.14
CA LEU A 16 -14.10 0.88 -5.28
C LEU A 16 -14.43 -0.63 -5.34
N PRO A 17 -14.50 -1.20 -6.56
CA PRO A 17 -14.82 -2.60 -6.73
C PRO A 17 -13.69 -3.50 -6.20
N ALA A 18 -14.07 -4.62 -5.59
CA ALA A 18 -13.16 -5.70 -5.21
C ALA A 18 -12.77 -6.56 -6.43
N ASP A 19 -12.15 -5.94 -7.44
CA ASP A 19 -11.79 -6.56 -8.73
C ASP A 19 -10.35 -7.09 -8.78
N GLY A 20 -9.64 -7.06 -7.65
CA GLY A 20 -8.26 -7.53 -7.53
C GLY A 20 -7.22 -6.53 -8.03
N ARG A 21 -7.60 -5.30 -8.40
CA ARG A 21 -6.65 -4.23 -8.70
C ARG A 21 -6.13 -3.59 -7.41
N ARG A 22 -4.90 -3.07 -7.49
CA ARG A 22 -4.26 -2.28 -6.43
C ARG A 22 -4.61 -0.82 -6.64
N TYR A 23 -5.47 -0.29 -5.78
CA TYR A 23 -5.89 1.10 -5.76
C TYR A 23 -5.14 1.86 -4.65
N GLU A 24 -4.64 3.05 -4.96
CA GLU A 24 -4.05 3.97 -3.99
C GLU A 24 -4.62 5.37 -4.19
N LEU A 25 -4.74 6.14 -3.12
CA LEU A 25 -4.99 7.58 -3.15
C LEU A 25 -3.72 8.33 -2.77
N HIS A 26 -3.26 9.21 -3.67
CA HIS A 26 -2.17 10.14 -3.41
C HIS A 26 -2.73 11.57 -3.40
N GLU A 27 -2.97 12.13 -2.22
CA GLU A 27 -3.55 13.47 -2.05
C GLU A 27 -4.88 13.67 -2.82
N GLY A 28 -5.71 12.62 -2.81
CA GLY A 28 -7.01 12.56 -3.48
C GLY A 28 -6.97 12.14 -4.94
N GLU A 29 -5.80 11.86 -5.51
CA GLU A 29 -5.65 11.32 -6.86
C GLU A 29 -5.65 9.77 -6.84
N LEU A 30 -6.51 9.15 -7.65
CA LEU A 30 -6.57 7.69 -7.77
C LEU A 30 -5.43 7.16 -8.65
N SER A 31 -4.58 6.34 -8.06
CA SER A 31 -3.58 5.54 -8.76
C SER A 31 -4.05 4.09 -8.84
N VAL A 32 -3.95 3.49 -10.03
CA VAL A 32 -4.25 2.07 -10.25
C VAL A 32 -2.98 1.41 -10.76
N THR A 33 -2.42 0.51 -9.96
CA THR A 33 -1.18 -0.20 -10.32
C THR A 33 -1.51 -1.59 -10.87
N PRO A 34 -0.85 -2.05 -11.95
CA PRO A 34 -0.98 -3.44 -12.39
C PRO A 34 -0.49 -4.42 -11.31
N ALA A 35 -0.88 -5.70 -11.45
CA ALA A 35 -0.34 -6.76 -10.62
C ALA A 35 1.21 -6.82 -10.72
N PRO A 36 1.91 -7.14 -9.61
CA PRO A 36 3.36 -7.21 -9.60
C PRO A 36 3.89 -8.32 -10.51
N SER A 37 5.07 -8.10 -11.10
CA SER A 37 5.76 -9.13 -11.87
C SER A 37 6.36 -10.20 -10.96
N PRO A 38 6.67 -11.41 -11.46
CA PRO A 38 7.38 -12.43 -10.68
C PRO A 38 8.70 -11.92 -10.07
N GLN A 39 9.44 -11.09 -10.80
CA GLN A 39 10.69 -10.50 -10.30
C GLN A 39 10.45 -9.53 -9.13
N HIS A 40 9.39 -8.72 -9.19
CA HIS A 40 9.01 -7.84 -8.09
C HIS A 40 8.62 -8.65 -6.85
N GLN A 41 7.84 -9.72 -7.04
CA GLN A 41 7.45 -10.64 -5.96
C GLN A 41 8.65 -11.35 -5.31
N GLU A 42 9.63 -11.78 -6.10
CA GLU A 42 10.85 -12.42 -5.58
C GLU A 42 11.67 -11.45 -4.73
N ILE A 43 11.92 -10.23 -5.23
CA ILE A 43 12.69 -9.21 -4.52
C ILE A 43 11.98 -8.81 -3.22
N SER A 44 10.69 -8.50 -3.31
CA SER A 44 9.90 -8.06 -2.16
C SER A 44 9.77 -9.18 -1.12
N GLY A 45 9.57 -10.43 -1.54
CA GLY A 45 9.55 -11.61 -0.67
C GLY A 45 10.87 -11.81 0.10
N ASN A 46 12.01 -11.72 -0.60
CA ASN A 46 13.32 -11.83 0.05
C ASN A 46 13.57 -10.71 1.08
N LEU A 47 13.16 -9.48 0.76
CA LEU A 47 13.25 -8.35 1.69
C LEU A 47 12.35 -8.56 2.92
N ASN A 48 11.12 -9.05 2.73
CA ASN A 48 10.21 -9.39 3.83
C ASN A 48 10.86 -10.38 4.80
N GLU A 49 11.44 -11.46 4.28
CA GLU A 49 12.06 -12.51 5.10
C GLU A 49 13.18 -11.94 5.98
N ILE A 50 14.10 -11.17 5.37
CA ILE A 50 15.25 -10.58 6.06
C ILE A 50 14.78 -9.61 7.16
N ILE A 51 13.90 -8.66 6.81
CA ILE A 51 13.46 -7.61 7.72
C ILE A 51 12.59 -8.20 8.83
N ARG A 52 11.67 -9.10 8.50
CA ARG A 52 10.79 -9.75 9.48
C ARG A 52 11.57 -10.60 10.46
N ALA A 53 12.60 -11.32 10.01
CA ALA A 53 13.48 -12.07 10.91
C ALA A 53 14.20 -11.14 11.90
N HIS A 54 14.77 -10.03 11.40
CA HIS A 54 15.43 -9.03 12.25
C HIS A 54 14.49 -8.45 13.32
N VAL A 55 13.31 -7.99 12.90
CA VAL A 55 12.31 -7.37 13.78
C VAL A 55 11.80 -8.37 14.81
N LYS A 56 11.45 -9.59 14.38
CA LYS A 56 10.89 -10.61 15.26
C LYS A 56 11.89 -11.10 16.31
N THR A 57 13.13 -11.38 15.91
CA THR A 57 14.15 -11.93 16.83
C THR A 57 14.58 -10.93 17.92
N ARG A 58 14.41 -9.63 17.66
CA ARG A 58 14.77 -8.55 18.58
C ARG A 58 13.57 -7.94 19.31
N GLY A 59 12.35 -8.39 19.01
CA GLY A 59 11.13 -7.85 19.62
C GLY A 59 10.89 -6.38 19.31
N LEU A 60 11.25 -5.92 18.10
CA LEU A 60 11.22 -4.49 17.75
C LEU A 60 9.84 -4.00 17.31
N GLY A 61 8.95 -4.90 16.89
CA GLY A 61 7.65 -4.53 16.33
C GLY A 61 7.08 -5.63 15.44
N LYS A 62 6.34 -5.23 14.42
CA LYS A 62 5.72 -6.11 13.42
C LYS A 62 6.09 -5.67 12.01
N VAL A 63 6.16 -6.65 11.10
CA VAL A 63 6.34 -6.43 9.66
C VAL A 63 5.15 -7.05 8.95
N PHE A 64 4.52 -6.28 8.06
CA PHE A 64 3.44 -6.68 7.17
C PHE A 64 3.92 -6.64 5.72
N TYR A 65 3.28 -7.44 4.87
CA TYR A 65 3.59 -7.61 3.45
C TYR A 65 2.34 -7.30 2.62
N SER A 66 2.52 -6.79 1.40
CA SER A 66 1.42 -6.49 0.47
C SER A 66 0.54 -7.71 0.16
N PRO A 67 -0.79 -7.52 -0.05
CA PRO A 67 -1.52 -6.24 0.02
C PRO A 67 -1.89 -5.85 1.45
N ILE A 68 -1.70 -4.56 1.78
CA ILE A 68 -2.17 -3.94 3.03
C ILE A 68 -2.51 -2.47 2.81
N ASP A 69 -3.72 -2.06 3.18
CA ASP A 69 -4.14 -0.67 3.09
C ASP A 69 -3.57 0.14 4.26
N CYS A 70 -2.82 1.20 3.94
CA CYS A 70 -2.28 2.16 4.89
C CYS A 70 -3.01 3.48 4.71
N ILE A 71 -4.02 3.72 5.57
CA ILE A 71 -4.79 4.96 5.60
C ILE A 71 -3.98 6.01 6.37
N LEU A 72 -3.33 6.93 5.65
CA LEU A 72 -2.50 7.99 6.23
C LEU A 72 -3.30 9.27 6.50
N SER A 73 -4.33 9.52 5.69
CA SER A 73 -5.31 10.58 5.89
C SER A 73 -6.60 10.26 5.13
N ASP A 74 -7.61 11.12 5.25
CA ASP A 74 -8.86 10.98 4.47
C ASP A 74 -8.64 11.01 2.95
N ILE A 75 -7.52 11.57 2.46
CA ILE A 75 -7.21 11.69 1.02
C ILE A 75 -5.91 10.98 0.64
N THR A 76 -5.29 10.22 1.55
CA THR A 76 -4.04 9.52 1.27
C THR A 76 -4.11 8.10 1.83
N ILE A 77 -4.17 7.13 0.91
CA ILE A 77 -4.27 5.70 1.20
C ILE A 77 -3.29 5.01 0.27
N VAL A 78 -2.32 4.30 0.83
CA VAL A 78 -1.27 3.62 0.05
C VAL A 78 -1.25 2.14 0.39
N GLN A 79 -0.73 1.32 -0.53
CA GLN A 79 -0.61 -0.13 -0.38
C GLN A 79 0.87 -0.56 -0.48
N PRO A 80 1.72 -0.26 0.51
CA PRO A 80 3.15 -0.51 0.41
C PRO A 80 3.46 -1.99 0.22
N ASP A 81 4.59 -2.28 -0.44
CA ASP A 81 5.09 -3.65 -0.59
C ASP A 81 5.47 -4.27 0.77
N LEU A 82 6.04 -3.45 1.66
CA LEU A 82 6.47 -3.80 3.01
C LEU A 82 6.12 -2.68 4.00
N LEU A 83 5.62 -3.03 5.18
CA LEU A 83 5.31 -2.09 6.26
C LEU A 83 5.91 -2.59 7.57
N TYR A 84 6.61 -1.71 8.29
CA TYR A 84 7.05 -1.94 9.67
C TYR A 84 6.22 -1.08 10.63
N LEU A 85 5.86 -1.64 11.78
CA LEU A 85 5.09 -0.96 12.83
C LEU A 85 5.64 -1.31 14.22
N ASP A 86 5.97 -0.30 15.02
CA ASP A 86 6.45 -0.39 16.40
C ASP A 86 5.48 0.15 17.46
#